data_AF-A0A0P9DXQ3-F1
#
_entry.id   AF-A0A0P9DXQ3-F1
#
_cell.length_a   1.000
_cell.length_b   1.000
_cell.length_c   1.000
_cell.angle_alpha   90.00
_cell.angle_beta   90.00
_cell.angle_gamma   90.00
#
_symmetry.space_group_name_H-M   'P 1'
#
loop_
_entity.id
_entity.type
_entity.pdbx_description
1 polymer ?
#
loop_
_entity_poly.entity_id
_entity_poly.type
_entity_poly.pdbx_seq_one_letter_code
_entity_poly.pdbx_strand_id
1 'polypeptide(L)'
;MAGWRRAARARPILNPLNPQNLATDYSATEFLPLYFPSASSNHDIRLIRMVPKTKQTAQATVQALLEGPGSYNGVVRRVLPEGTQLRGIKLNGDVALVDFTEQFARAPELDTAMRTVVESPTTLRTIRGVQFLVEGNAFADGKIFRRPAINQE
;
A
#
# COMPACT_ATOMS: atom_id res chain seq x y z
N MET A 1 -20.42 18.48 -38.35
CA MET A 1 -20.54 17.68 -37.10
C MET A 1 -19.25 16.89 -36.91
N ALA A 2 -18.22 17.47 -36.28
CA ALA A 2 -16.94 16.80 -36.06
C ALA A 2 -17.02 15.97 -34.78
N GLY A 3 -17.02 14.64 -34.94
CA GLY A 3 -17.08 13.69 -33.83
C GLY A 3 -15.84 13.79 -32.95
N TRP A 4 -16.04 13.95 -31.65
CA TRP A 4 -14.97 13.86 -30.66
C TRP A 4 -14.51 12.40 -30.56
N ARG A 5 -13.49 12.02 -31.35
CA ARG A 5 -12.73 10.79 -31.05
C ARG A 5 -11.97 11.04 -29.75
N ARG A 6 -12.56 10.64 -28.62
CA ARG A 6 -11.89 10.65 -27.31
C ARG A 6 -10.78 9.59 -27.33
N ALA A 7 -9.60 9.94 -27.84
CA ALA A 7 -8.39 9.33 -27.32
C ALA A 7 -8.40 9.56 -25.80
N ALA A 8 -8.16 8.51 -25.01
CA ALA A 8 -8.10 8.62 -23.56
C ALA A 8 -7.06 9.68 -23.21
N ARG A 9 -7.50 10.85 -22.72
CA ARG A 9 -6.57 11.88 -22.23
C ARG A 9 -5.90 11.32 -20.98
N ALA A 10 -4.58 11.11 -21.05
CA ALA A 10 -3.79 10.77 -19.88
C ALA A 10 -4.01 11.84 -18.80
N ARG A 11 -4.36 11.42 -17.59
CA ARG A 11 -4.43 12.29 -16.42
C ARG A 11 -3.16 12.06 -15.60
N PRO A 12 -2.12 12.89 -15.77
CA PRO A 12 -0.90 12.73 -15.00
C PRO A 12 -1.18 12.83 -13.51
N ILE A 13 -0.63 11.87 -12.76
CA ILE A 13 -0.50 12.01 -11.32
C ILE A 13 0.62 13.02 -11.09
N LEU A 14 0.29 14.13 -10.43
CA LEU A 14 1.26 15.14 -10.08
C LEU A 14 2.16 14.62 -8.94
N ASN A 15 3.48 14.72 -9.12
CA ASN A 15 4.52 14.45 -8.12
C ASN A 15 4.43 13.09 -7.41
N PRO A 16 4.40 11.96 -8.16
CA PRO A 16 4.51 10.64 -7.54
C PRO A 16 5.88 10.50 -6.87
N LEU A 17 5.90 9.76 -5.76
CA LEU A 17 7.14 9.32 -5.15
C LEU A 17 7.83 8.34 -6.12
N ASN A 18 8.95 8.76 -6.69
CA ASN A 18 9.66 8.03 -7.74
C ASN A 18 11.14 7.81 -7.37
N PRO A 19 11.42 6.94 -6.38
CA PRO A 19 12.78 6.72 -5.89
C PRO A 19 13.70 6.09 -6.96
N GLN A 20 13.12 5.42 -7.95
CA GLN A 20 13.85 4.74 -9.03
C GLN A 20 14.08 5.63 -10.26
N ASN A 21 13.68 6.92 -10.20
CA ASN A 21 13.79 7.87 -11.31
C ASN A 21 13.22 7.34 -12.65
N LEU A 22 12.09 6.65 -12.59
CA LEU A 22 11.42 6.06 -13.75
C LEU A 22 10.83 7.16 -14.64
N ALA A 23 10.89 6.97 -15.96
CA ALA A 23 10.13 7.80 -16.88
C ALA A 23 8.63 7.58 -16.69
N THR A 24 7.84 8.65 -16.79
CA THR A 24 6.37 8.51 -16.75
C THR A 24 5.87 7.89 -18.04
N ASP A 25 5.65 6.58 -18.03
CA ASP A 25 5.14 5.80 -19.15
C ASP A 25 4.04 4.85 -18.67
N TYR A 26 2.78 5.11 -19.01
CA TYR A 26 1.62 4.30 -18.58
C TYR A 26 1.62 2.87 -19.14
N SER A 27 2.41 2.62 -20.18
CA SER A 27 2.59 1.28 -20.74
C SER A 27 3.56 0.45 -19.90
N ALA A 28 4.55 1.08 -19.27
CA ALA A 28 5.67 0.45 -18.57
C ALA A 28 5.72 0.71 -17.05
N THR A 29 4.96 1.66 -16.53
CA THR A 29 4.90 2.04 -15.11
C THR A 29 3.48 1.99 -14.58
N GLU A 30 3.36 1.87 -13.27
CA GLU A 30 2.10 2.00 -12.56
C GLU A 30 2.27 2.77 -11.24
N PHE A 31 1.13 3.11 -10.64
CA PHE A 31 1.04 4.01 -9.50
C PHE A 31 0.33 3.31 -8.34
N LEU A 32 1.07 3.04 -7.26
CA LEU A 32 0.57 2.32 -6.11
C LEU A 32 0.19 3.29 -4.97
N PRO A 33 -1.02 3.18 -4.40
CA PRO A 33 -1.43 3.97 -3.25
C PRO A 33 -0.81 3.40 -1.98
N LEU A 34 -0.10 4.24 -1.22
CA LEU A 34 0.47 3.92 0.08
C LEU A 34 -0.12 4.87 1.12
N TYR A 35 -0.57 4.35 2.25
CA TYR A 35 -1.06 5.16 3.37
C TYR A 35 -0.04 5.11 4.50
N PHE A 36 0.23 6.25 5.10
CA PHE A 36 1.10 6.38 6.27
C PHE A 36 0.44 7.32 7.28
N PRO A 37 0.56 7.07 8.58
CA PRO A 37 0.09 8.01 9.58
C PRO A 37 0.79 9.36 9.45
N SER A 38 0.06 10.46 9.59
CA SER A 38 0.63 11.81 9.64
C SER A 38 1.60 11.93 10.82
N ALA A 39 2.68 12.69 10.63
CA ALA A 39 3.63 12.99 11.71
C ALA A 39 3.10 14.04 12.69
N SER A 40 2.15 14.88 12.26
CA SER A 40 1.65 16.03 13.02
C SER A 40 0.15 16.02 13.35
N SER A 41 -0.58 14.97 12.94
CA SER A 41 -2.04 14.89 13.11
C SER A 41 -2.49 13.44 13.21
N ASN A 42 -3.76 13.21 13.54
CA ASN A 42 -4.33 11.87 13.67
C ASN A 42 -4.86 11.28 12.36
N HIS A 43 -4.61 11.94 11.21
CA HIS A 43 -5.05 11.46 9.91
C HIS A 43 -3.98 10.61 9.23
N ASP A 44 -4.41 9.71 8.35
CA ASP A 44 -3.52 8.97 7.46
C ASP A 44 -3.36 9.74 6.13
N ILE A 45 -2.13 9.82 5.63
CA ILE A 45 -1.75 10.54 4.41
C ILE A 45 -1.48 9.52 3.31
N ARG A 46 -2.15 9.71 2.17
CA ARG A 46 -1.93 8.89 0.97
C ARG A 46 -0.78 9.44 0.13
N LEU A 47 0.25 8.62 -0.05
CA LEU A 47 1.31 8.81 -1.02
C LEU A 47 1.06 7.92 -2.25
N ILE A 48 1.51 8.37 -3.42
CA ILE A 48 1.47 7.56 -4.64
C ILE A 48 2.90 7.20 -5.03
N ARG A 49 3.22 5.90 -5.06
CA ARG A 49 4.52 5.38 -5.52
C ARG A 49 4.47 5.04 -7.00
N MET A 50 5.41 5.56 -7.79
CA MET A 50 5.66 5.05 -9.14
C MET A 50 6.56 3.82 -9.07
N VAL A 51 6.15 2.75 -9.74
CA VAL A 51 6.92 1.50 -9.86
C VAL A 51 6.88 0.98 -11.31
N PRO A 52 7.79 0.06 -11.70
CA PRO A 52 7.64 -0.68 -12.95
C PRO A 52 6.33 -1.47 -12.94
N LYS A 53 5.67 -1.55 -14.10
CA LYS A 53 4.39 -2.23 -14.23
C LYS A 53 4.53 -3.71 -13.89
N THR A 54 3.60 -4.22 -13.08
CA THR A 54 3.62 -5.56 -12.54
C THR A 54 2.21 -6.17 -12.51
N LYS A 55 2.15 -7.49 -12.59
CA LYS A 55 0.91 -8.24 -12.32
C LYS A 55 0.70 -8.49 -10.82
N GLN A 56 1.73 -8.25 -10.00
CA GLN A 56 1.75 -8.52 -8.55
C GLN A 56 1.54 -7.24 -7.75
N THR A 57 0.50 -6.48 -8.08
CA THR A 57 0.28 -5.11 -7.55
C THR A 57 0.09 -5.09 -6.04
N ALA A 58 -0.56 -6.09 -5.45
CA ALA A 58 -0.69 -6.22 -3.99
C ALA A 58 0.67 -6.40 -3.31
N GLN A 59 1.53 -7.30 -3.84
CA GLN A 59 2.87 -7.52 -3.33
C GLN A 59 3.74 -6.27 -3.46
N ALA A 60 3.71 -5.62 -4.63
CA ALA A 60 4.44 -4.38 -4.85
C ALA A 60 3.98 -3.24 -3.92
N THR A 61 2.69 -3.19 -3.58
CA THR A 61 2.14 -2.18 -2.66
C THR A 61 2.68 -2.39 -1.24
N VAL A 62 2.66 -3.62 -0.73
CA VAL A 62 3.20 -3.92 0.61
C VAL A 62 4.73 -3.75 0.64
N GLN A 63 5.44 -4.15 -0.41
CA GLN A 63 6.87 -3.93 -0.51
C GLN A 63 7.22 -2.42 -0.48
N ALA A 64 6.47 -1.61 -1.22
CA ALA A 64 6.67 -0.16 -1.25
C ALA A 64 6.31 0.53 0.08
N LEU A 65 5.42 -0.08 0.90
CA LEU A 65 5.20 0.34 2.30
C LEU A 65 6.43 0.05 3.17
N LEU A 66 7.02 -1.14 3.05
CA LEU A 66 8.22 -1.53 3.82
C LEU A 66 9.45 -0.68 3.47
N GLU A 67 9.60 -0.28 2.22
CA GLU A 67 10.62 0.70 1.79
C GLU A 67 10.42 2.07 2.47
N GLY A 68 9.19 2.37 2.90
CA GLY A 68 8.80 3.56 3.63
C GLY A 68 8.65 4.80 2.74
N PRO A 69 8.31 5.96 3.30
CA PRO A 69 7.75 7.10 2.55
C PRO A 69 8.79 7.94 1.78
N GLY A 70 10.05 7.49 1.68
CA GLY A 70 11.10 8.20 0.94
C GLY A 70 11.34 9.63 1.45
N SER A 71 11.30 10.61 0.54
CA SER A 71 11.49 12.04 0.86
C SER A 71 10.44 12.61 1.82
N TYR A 72 9.35 11.89 2.09
CA TYR A 72 8.28 12.31 3.01
C TYR A 72 8.46 11.80 4.45
N ASN A 73 9.61 11.22 4.82
CA ASN A 73 9.90 10.74 6.19
C ASN A 73 9.67 11.82 7.30
N GLY A 74 9.70 13.12 6.98
CA GLY A 74 9.41 14.21 7.93
C GLY A 74 7.94 14.63 8.00
N VAL A 75 7.09 14.12 7.10
CA VAL A 75 5.66 14.46 6.97
C VAL A 75 4.78 13.31 7.49
N VAL A 76 5.24 12.07 7.31
CA VAL A 76 4.51 10.86 7.72
C VAL A 76 5.40 9.95 8.55
N ARG A 77 4.77 9.09 9.36
CA ARG A 77 5.46 8.17 10.27
C ARG A 77 5.64 6.80 9.63
N ARG A 78 6.80 6.18 9.90
CA ARG A 78 7.01 4.75 9.69
C ARG A 78 6.54 4.01 10.94
N VAL A 79 5.53 3.15 10.79
CA VAL A 79 4.98 2.35 11.89
C VAL A 79 5.31 0.86 11.77
N LEU A 80 5.80 0.43 10.61
CA LEU A 80 6.35 -0.90 10.43
C LEU A 80 7.77 -0.92 11.02
N PRO A 81 8.10 -1.90 11.89
CA PRO A 81 9.44 -2.02 12.46
C PRO A 81 10.53 -2.15 11.40
N GLU A 82 11.70 -1.61 11.71
CA GLU A 82 12.87 -1.83 10.89
C GLU A 82 13.20 -3.33 10.81
N GLY A 83 13.59 -3.79 9.63
CA GLY A 83 13.87 -5.21 9.40
C GLY A 83 12.64 -6.10 9.23
N THR A 84 11.41 -5.57 9.30
CA THR A 84 10.24 -6.32 8.84
C THR A 84 10.39 -6.65 7.35
N GLN A 85 10.21 -7.92 7.00
CA GLN A 85 10.26 -8.39 5.60
C GLN A 85 8.93 -9.01 5.21
N LEU A 86 8.58 -8.85 3.94
CA LEU A 86 7.47 -9.56 3.31
C LEU A 86 7.95 -10.95 2.88
N ARG A 87 7.41 -12.00 3.50
CA ARG A 87 7.68 -13.40 3.11
C ARG A 87 6.87 -13.82 1.89
N GLY A 88 5.67 -13.26 1.72
CA GLY A 88 4.88 -13.45 0.52
C GLY A 88 3.45 -12.92 0.64
N ILE A 89 2.76 -12.87 -0.50
CA ILE A 89 1.32 -12.60 -0.57
C ILE A 89 0.64 -13.68 -1.38
N LYS A 90 -0.50 -14.17 -0.87
CA LYS A 90 -1.42 -15.03 -1.63
C LYS A 90 -2.78 -14.36 -1.72
N LEU A 91 -3.47 -14.50 -2.85
CA LEU A 91 -4.84 -14.02 -2.99
C LEU A 91 -5.83 -15.17 -2.81
N ASN A 92 -6.80 -14.98 -1.93
CA ASN A 92 -7.97 -15.85 -1.79
C ASN A 92 -9.22 -15.02 -2.11
N GLY A 93 -9.68 -15.09 -3.35
CA GLY A 93 -10.74 -14.21 -3.85
C GLY A 93 -10.33 -12.73 -3.77
N ASP A 94 -11.04 -11.95 -2.96
CA ASP A 94 -10.76 -10.53 -2.74
C ASP A 94 -9.93 -10.25 -1.47
N VAL A 95 -9.40 -11.28 -0.82
CA VAL A 95 -8.59 -11.17 0.40
C VAL A 95 -7.13 -11.44 0.07
N ALA A 96 -6.25 -10.52 0.47
CA ALA A 96 -4.82 -10.72 0.44
C ALA A 96 -4.33 -11.35 1.76
N LEU A 97 -3.76 -12.54 1.70
CA LEU A 97 -3.03 -13.17 2.79
C LEU A 97 -1.60 -12.64 2.74
N VAL A 98 -1.20 -11.84 3.72
CA VAL A 98 0.09 -11.13 3.74
C VAL A 98 0.94 -11.72 4.86
N ASP A 99 2.02 -12.41 4.49
CA ASP A 99 2.93 -13.08 5.40
C ASP A 99 4.17 -12.24 5.66
N PHE A 100 4.39 -11.84 6.91
CA PHE A 100 5.54 -11.07 7.35
C PHE A 100 6.48 -11.90 8.22
N THR A 101 7.68 -11.39 8.42
CA THR A 101 8.59 -11.89 9.45
C THR A 101 8.14 -11.48 10.87
N GLU A 102 8.68 -12.15 11.89
CA GLU A 102 8.32 -11.95 13.31
C GLU A 102 8.38 -10.49 13.80
N GLN A 103 9.22 -9.64 13.20
CA GLN A 103 9.38 -8.24 13.58
C GLN A 103 8.06 -7.48 13.46
N PHE A 104 7.21 -7.82 12.48
CA PHE A 104 5.90 -7.18 12.32
C PHE A 104 5.04 -7.29 13.58
N ALA A 105 5.02 -8.47 14.22
CA ALA A 105 4.25 -8.71 15.44
C ALA A 105 4.77 -7.92 16.65
N ARG A 106 6.01 -7.39 16.58
CA ARG A 106 6.65 -6.60 17.63
C ARG A 106 6.53 -5.09 17.38
N ALA A 107 5.64 -4.67 16.47
CA ALA A 107 5.40 -3.25 16.22
C ALA A 107 4.93 -2.53 17.50
N PRO A 108 5.58 -1.41 17.89
CA PRO A 108 5.17 -0.64 19.08
C PRO A 108 3.72 -0.14 18.99
N GLU A 109 3.28 0.23 17.79
CA GLU A 109 1.91 0.63 17.47
C GLU A 109 1.27 -0.40 16.53
N LEU A 110 1.10 -1.63 17.01
CA LEU A 110 0.64 -2.76 16.19
C LEU A 110 -0.67 -2.48 15.45
N ASP A 111 -1.67 -1.88 16.10
CA ASP A 111 -2.95 -1.55 15.45
C ASP A 111 -2.77 -0.55 14.29
N THR A 112 -1.90 0.45 14.47
CA THR A 112 -1.57 1.44 13.43
C THR A 112 -0.78 0.79 12.28
N ALA A 113 0.14 -0.12 12.60
CA ALA A 113 0.89 -0.90 11.62
C ALA A 113 -0.04 -1.78 10.77
N MET A 114 -0.97 -2.49 11.42
CA MET A 114 -1.98 -3.30 10.75
C MET A 114 -2.89 -2.42 9.88
N ARG A 115 -3.38 -1.28 10.39
CA ARG A 115 -4.20 -0.34 9.61
C ARG A 115 -3.50 0.13 8.34
N THR A 116 -2.24 0.53 8.44
CA THR A 116 -1.40 0.97 7.30
C THR A 116 -1.32 -0.11 6.20
N VAL A 117 -1.11 -1.36 6.60
CA VAL A 117 -1.05 -2.51 5.68
C VAL A 117 -2.42 -2.89 5.13
N VAL A 118 -3.52 -2.61 5.84
CA VAL A 118 -4.88 -2.84 5.32
C VAL A 118 -5.25 -1.78 4.28
N GLU A 119 -5.06 -0.50 4.57
CA GLU A 119 -5.55 0.61 3.74
C GLU A 119 -4.92 0.66 2.35
N SER A 120 -3.62 0.37 2.26
CA SER A 120 -2.87 0.52 1.01
C SER A 120 -3.31 -0.52 -0.04
N PRO A 121 -3.25 -1.84 0.23
CA PRO A 121 -3.71 -2.84 -0.72
C PRO A 121 -5.23 -2.79 -0.94
N THR A 122 -6.05 -2.49 0.06
CA THR A 122 -7.52 -2.42 -0.10
C THR A 122 -8.02 -1.18 -0.85
N THR A 123 -7.11 -0.25 -1.19
CA THR A 123 -7.39 0.82 -2.17
C THR A 123 -7.28 0.30 -3.61
N LEU A 124 -6.60 -0.83 -3.84
CA LEU A 124 -6.60 -1.51 -5.14
C LEU A 124 -7.99 -2.12 -5.40
N ARG A 125 -8.49 -1.98 -6.63
CA ARG A 125 -9.86 -2.37 -7.00
C ARG A 125 -10.21 -3.84 -6.74
N THR A 126 -9.22 -4.71 -6.73
CA THR A 126 -9.40 -6.17 -6.62
C THR A 126 -9.29 -6.69 -5.19
N ILE A 127 -8.83 -5.88 -4.23
CA ILE A 127 -8.59 -6.31 -2.86
C ILE A 127 -9.58 -5.61 -1.94
N ARG A 128 -10.37 -6.38 -1.18
CA ARG A 128 -11.34 -5.87 -0.21
C ARG A 128 -10.96 -6.17 1.22
N GLY A 129 -9.98 -7.04 1.46
CA GLY A 129 -9.48 -7.32 2.80
C GLY A 129 -8.06 -7.86 2.83
N VAL A 130 -7.49 -7.85 4.03
CA VAL A 130 -6.19 -8.41 4.36
C VAL A 130 -6.36 -9.39 5.50
N GLN A 131 -5.73 -10.55 5.39
CA GLN A 131 -5.50 -11.48 6.49
C GLN A 131 -4.00 -11.52 6.74
N PHE A 132 -3.59 -11.39 8.00
CA PHE A 132 -2.19 -11.35 8.37
C PHE A 132 -1.67 -12.75 8.71
N LEU A 133 -0.45 -13.02 8.25
CA LEU A 133 0.35 -14.15 8.69
C LEU A 133 1.68 -13.62 9.24
N VAL A 134 2.20 -14.29 10.25
CA VAL A 134 3.54 -14.06 10.78
C VAL A 134 4.24 -15.39 10.85
N GLU A 135 5.38 -15.45 10.17
CA GLU A 135 6.13 -16.68 10.00
C GLU A 135 5.29 -17.84 9.46
N GLY A 136 4.40 -17.57 8.49
CA GLY A 136 3.50 -18.56 7.89
C GLY A 136 2.33 -19.01 8.77
N ASN A 137 2.23 -18.52 10.00
CA ASN A 137 1.14 -18.81 10.93
C ASN A 137 0.09 -17.69 10.90
N ALA A 138 -1.18 -18.05 11.13
CA ALA A 138 -2.24 -17.06 11.24
C ALA A 138 -1.95 -16.07 12.37
N PHE A 139 -2.09 -14.78 12.08
CA PHE A 139 -1.94 -13.70 13.05
C PHE A 139 -3.31 -13.05 13.34
N ALA A 140 -3.47 -12.45 14.53
CA ALA A 140 -4.73 -11.86 14.99
C ALA A 140 -5.94 -12.82 14.81
N ASP A 141 -5.78 -14.06 15.28
CA ASP A 141 -6.75 -15.15 15.20
C ASP A 141 -7.25 -15.46 13.77
N GLY A 142 -6.44 -15.12 12.75
CA GLY A 142 -6.80 -15.31 11.35
C GLY A 142 -7.91 -14.37 10.87
N LYS A 143 -8.19 -13.28 11.61
CA LYS A 143 -9.19 -12.29 11.25
C LYS A 143 -8.89 -11.65 9.89
N ILE A 144 -9.95 -11.43 9.12
CA ILE A 144 -9.90 -10.64 7.89
C ILE A 144 -10.22 -9.19 8.22
N PHE A 145 -9.27 -8.30 7.95
CA PHE A 145 -9.42 -6.86 8.11
C PHE A 145 -9.87 -6.26 6.80
N ARG A 146 -11.05 -5.66 6.78
CA ARG A 146 -11.60 -4.97 5.61
C ARG A 146 -11.16 -3.52 5.62
N ARG A 147 -11.26 -2.88 4.45
CA ARG A 147 -10.95 -1.46 4.31
C ARG A 147 -11.69 -0.66 5.41
N PRO A 148 -10.97 0.14 6.23
CA PRO A 148 -11.64 0.97 7.22
C PRO A 148 -12.57 1.97 6.54
N ALA A 149 -13.63 2.37 7.23
CA ALA A 149 -14.46 3.49 6.79
C ALA A 149 -13.63 4.78 6.92
N ILE A 150 -13.02 5.22 5.82
CA ILE A 150 -12.22 6.44 5.78
C ILE A 150 -13.19 7.65 5.69
N ASN A 151 -12.95 8.69 6.50
CA ASN A 151 -13.74 9.93 6.56
C ASN A 151 -15.19 9.75 7.02
N GLN A 152 -15.44 9.14 8.18
CA GLN A 152 -16.66 9.49 8.91
C GLN A 152 -16.41 10.84 9.57
N GLU A 153 -17.00 11.88 9.00
CA GLU A 153 -17.19 13.17 9.67
C GLU A 153 -18.01 13.02 10.95
#